data_AF-A0A1G6KD14-F1
#
_entry.id   AF-A0A1G6KD14-F1
#
_cell.length_a   1.000
_cell.length_b   1.000
_cell.length_c   1.000
_cell.angle_alpha   90.00
_cell.angle_beta   90.00
_cell.angle_gamma   90.00
#
_symmetry.space_group_name_H-M   'P 1'
#
loop_
_entity.id
_entity.type
_entity.pdbx_description
1 polymer ?
#
loop_
_entity_poly.entity_id
_entity_poly.type
_entity_poly.pdbx_seq_one_letter_code
_entity_poly.pdbx_strand_id
1 'polypeptide(L)'
;MINAYRNAIRAHIEQVKARNQRHRLLIWDIQLDEAKDPTLLSFRAYGSRDYVDVVMVASGVSGIWEQLPLKRIALPLLVDIQALKNTYLGG
;
A
#
# COMPACT_ATOMS: atom_id res chain seq x y z
N MET A 1 3.53 -0.23 -17.29
CA MET A 1 4.02 -1.13 -16.22
C MET A 1 3.55 -0.69 -14.84
N ILE A 2 3.71 0.57 -14.42
CA ILE A 2 3.23 1.08 -13.11
C ILE A 2 1.74 0.81 -12.84
N ASN A 3 0.86 0.99 -13.84
CA ASN A 3 -0.57 0.71 -13.67
C ASN A 3 -0.85 -0.78 -13.43
N ALA A 4 -0.11 -1.68 -14.07
CA ALA A 4 -0.25 -3.13 -13.85
C ALA A 4 0.23 -3.52 -12.44
N TYR A 5 1.34 -2.95 -11.98
CA TYR A 5 1.83 -3.14 -10.61
C TYR A 5 0.83 -2.65 -9.56
N ARG A 6 0.29 -1.43 -9.72
CA ARG A 6 -0.74 -0.87 -8.83
C ARG A 6 -2.00 -1.74 -8.79
N ASN A 7 -2.45 -2.22 -9.95
CA ASN A 7 -3.58 -3.15 -10.03
C ASN A 7 -3.28 -4.49 -9.35
N ALA A 8 -2.06 -5.02 -9.50
CA ALA A 8 -1.64 -6.26 -8.85
C ALA A 8 -1.61 -6.13 -7.32
N ILE A 9 -1.13 -5.00 -6.78
CA ILE A 9 -1.20 -4.72 -5.33
C ILE A 9 -2.64 -4.72 -4.84
N ARG A 10 -3.53 -3.99 -5.55
CA ARG A 10 -4.95 -3.93 -5.19
C ARG A 10 -5.56 -5.32 -5.17
N ALA A 11 -5.32 -6.11 -6.22
CA ALA A 11 -5.80 -7.48 -6.33
C ALA A 11 -5.26 -8.36 -5.19
N HIS A 12 -3.97 -8.23 -4.85
CA HIS A 12 -3.37 -8.98 -3.74
C HIS A 12 -4.03 -8.66 -2.40
N ILE A 13 -4.23 -7.38 -2.08
CA ILE A 13 -4.89 -6.96 -0.84
C ILE A 13 -6.30 -7.52 -0.76
N GLU A 14 -7.08 -7.41 -1.83
CA GLU A 14 -8.46 -7.93 -1.87
C GLU A 14 -8.50 -9.46 -1.79
N GLN A 15 -7.57 -10.16 -2.45
CA GLN A 15 -7.44 -11.62 -2.38
C GLN A 15 -7.10 -12.09 -0.95
N VAL A 16 -6.18 -11.40 -0.26
CA VAL A 16 -5.80 -11.73 1.11
C VAL A 16 -6.95 -11.45 2.09
N LYS A 17 -7.68 -10.35 1.90
CA LYS A 17 -8.92 -10.06 2.65
C LYS A 17 -9.99 -11.13 2.43
N ALA A 18 -10.25 -11.52 1.17
CA ALA A 18 -11.24 -12.53 0.81
C ALA A 18 -10.90 -13.92 1.40
N ARG A 19 -9.61 -14.26 1.47
CA ARG A 19 -9.13 -15.50 2.12
C ARG A 19 -9.09 -15.43 3.65
N ASN A 20 -9.53 -14.32 4.23
CA ASN A 20 -9.47 -14.02 5.67
C ASN A 20 -8.06 -14.15 6.27
N GLN A 21 -7.02 -14.01 5.46
CA GLN A 21 -5.61 -14.11 5.86
C GLN A 21 -5.09 -12.76 6.37
N ARG A 22 -5.82 -12.15 7.31
CA ARG A 22 -5.51 -10.79 7.83
C ARG A 22 -4.12 -10.68 8.44
N HIS A 23 -3.54 -11.78 8.92
CA HIS A 23 -2.16 -11.86 9.40
C HIS A 23 -1.10 -11.58 8.33
N ARG A 24 -1.47 -11.63 7.04
CA ARG A 24 -0.61 -11.27 5.89
C ARG A 24 -0.80 -9.82 5.45
N LEU A 25 -1.53 -9.01 6.21
CA LEU A 25 -1.72 -7.59 5.98
C LEU A 25 -1.27 -6.82 7.22
N LEU A 26 -0.59 -5.72 7.00
CA LEU A 26 -0.31 -4.75 8.04
C LEU A 26 -1.54 -3.86 8.21
N ILE A 27 -2.17 -3.93 9.38
CA ILE A 27 -3.29 -3.06 9.72
C ILE A 27 -2.73 -1.74 10.24
N TRP A 28 -3.10 -0.65 9.59
CA TRP A 28 -2.56 0.68 9.90
C TRP A 28 -3.70 1.69 10.10
N ASP A 29 -3.62 2.45 11.18
CA ASP A 29 -4.54 3.57 11.45
C ASP A 29 -3.88 4.87 10.99
N ILE A 30 -4.35 5.41 9.86
CA ILE A 30 -3.78 6.63 9.27
C ILE A 30 -3.94 7.80 10.23
N GLN A 31 -2.82 8.45 10.53
CA GLN A 31 -2.77 9.64 11.37
C GLN A 31 -2.97 10.94 10.56
N LEU A 32 -3.28 12.04 11.25
CA LEU A 32 -3.58 13.33 10.60
C LEU A 32 -2.39 13.91 9.80
N ASP A 33 -1.18 13.70 10.30
CA ASP A 33 0.07 14.08 9.63
C ASP A 33 0.33 13.20 8.39
N GLU A 34 0.15 11.89 8.52
CA GLU A 34 0.27 10.90 7.44
C GLU A 34 -0.76 11.11 6.32
N ALA A 35 -1.96 11.57 6.66
CA ALA A 35 -2.99 11.84 5.67
C ALA A 35 -2.62 12.97 4.71
N LYS A 36 -1.84 13.94 5.20
CA LYS A 36 -1.32 15.06 4.41
C LYS A 36 -0.05 14.69 3.66
N ASP A 37 0.74 13.78 4.20
CA ASP A 37 1.99 13.30 3.61
C ASP A 37 2.03 11.77 3.50
N PRO A 38 1.62 11.21 2.34
CA PRO A 38 1.69 9.77 2.08
C PRO A 38 3.12 9.20 2.16
N THR A 39 4.15 10.03 1.96
CA THR A 39 5.55 9.62 2.07
C THR A 39 5.96 9.36 3.51
N LEU A 40 5.40 10.12 4.46
CA LEU A 40 5.58 9.88 5.88
C LEU A 40 4.99 8.54 6.30
N LEU A 41 3.79 8.21 5.81
CA LEU A 41 3.16 6.92 6.08
C LEU A 41 4.01 5.77 5.53
N SER A 42 4.45 5.87 4.26
CA SER A 42 5.34 4.86 3.66
C SER A 42 6.59 4.63 4.50
N PHE A 43 7.22 5.72 4.97
CA PHE A 43 8.40 5.65 5.81
C PHE A 43 8.11 4.98 7.16
N ARG A 44 6.98 5.29 7.82
CA ARG A 44 6.60 4.68 9.09
C ARG A 44 6.21 3.21 8.97
N ALA A 45 5.50 2.85 7.90
CA ALA A 45 5.02 1.48 7.69
C ALA A 45 6.13 0.53 7.19
N TYR A 46 7.03 1.02 6.33
CA TYR A 46 7.99 0.17 5.60
C TYR A 46 9.46 0.56 5.79
N GLY A 47 9.75 1.66 6.49
CA GLY A 47 11.11 2.18 6.65
C GLY A 47 11.69 2.88 5.41
N SER A 48 10.91 3.03 4.32
CA SER A 48 11.34 3.76 3.11
C SER A 48 10.19 4.57 2.51
N ARG A 49 10.54 5.68 1.83
CA ARG A 49 9.61 6.52 1.07
C ARG A 49 9.31 5.99 -0.34
N ASP A 50 9.94 4.89 -0.74
CA ASP A 50 9.78 4.34 -2.10
C ASP A 50 8.44 3.60 -2.31
N TYR A 51 7.67 3.37 -1.24
CA TYR A 51 6.43 2.58 -1.28
C TYR A 51 5.16 3.43 -1.21
N VAL A 52 5.27 4.72 -1.53
CA VAL A 52 4.13 5.67 -1.54
C VAL A 52 3.00 5.20 -2.47
N ASP A 53 3.34 4.65 -3.63
CA ASP A 53 2.38 4.06 -4.55
C ASP A 53 1.54 2.95 -3.89
N VAL A 54 2.16 2.13 -3.06
CA VAL A 54 1.49 1.03 -2.35
C VAL A 54 0.49 1.59 -1.34
N VAL A 55 0.91 2.62 -0.59
CA VAL A 55 0.07 3.29 0.41
C VAL A 55 -1.16 3.93 -0.23
N MET A 56 -0.98 4.62 -1.35
CA MET A 56 -2.08 5.23 -2.09
C MET A 56 -3.07 4.16 -2.58
N VAL A 57 -2.56 3.09 -3.21
CA VAL A 57 -3.39 1.99 -3.70
C VAL A 57 -4.18 1.33 -2.57
N ALA A 58 -3.53 1.04 -1.44
CA ALA A 58 -4.17 0.44 -0.27
C ALA A 58 -5.23 1.35 0.37
N SER A 59 -5.01 2.67 0.30
CA SER A 59 -5.95 3.67 0.78
C SER A 59 -7.14 3.89 -0.16
N GLY A 60 -7.07 3.35 -1.39
CA GLY A 60 -8.08 3.53 -2.44
C GLY A 60 -7.95 4.85 -3.20
N VAL A 61 -6.79 5.50 -3.09
CA VAL A 61 -6.51 6.83 -3.64
C VAL A 61 -5.71 6.68 -4.93
N SER A 62 -5.99 7.51 -5.94
CA SER A 62 -5.38 7.38 -7.27
C SER A 62 -4.34 8.46 -7.58
N GLY A 63 -4.33 9.57 -6.82
CA GLY A 63 -3.37 10.66 -6.98
C GLY A 63 -2.65 11.04 -5.68
N ILE A 64 -1.40 11.48 -5.80
CA ILE A 64 -0.56 11.97 -4.68
C ILE A 64 -1.15 13.26 -4.07
N TRP A 65 -1.96 13.98 -4.84
CA TRP A 65 -2.62 15.23 -4.44
C TRP A 65 -3.89 15.01 -3.60
N GLU A 66 -4.37 13.77 -3.50
CA GLU A 66 -5.56 13.43 -2.73
C GLU A 66 -5.16 13.10 -1.28
N GLN A 67 -5.85 13.71 -0.33
CA GLN A 67 -5.62 13.45 1.09
C GLN A 67 -6.01 12.01 1.42
N LEU A 68 -5.15 11.28 2.14
CA LEU A 68 -5.50 9.92 2.56
C LEU A 68 -6.66 9.97 3.55
N PRO A 69 -7.62 9.03 3.46
CA PRO A 69 -8.74 8.97 4.39
C PRO A 69 -8.23 8.64 5.80
N LEU A 70 -8.68 9.39 6.82
CA LEU A 70 -8.39 9.14 8.23
C LEU A 70 -9.16 7.92 8.72
N LYS A 71 -8.74 6.74 8.28
CA LYS A 71 -9.36 5.46 8.60
C LYS A 71 -8.31 4.37 8.71
N ARG A 72 -8.74 3.25 9.29
CA ARG A 72 -7.97 2.01 9.27
C ARG A 72 -7.86 1.47 7.85
N ILE A 73 -6.64 1.25 7.39
CA ILE A 73 -6.33 0.62 6.10
C ILE A 73 -5.59 -0.70 6.30
N ALA A 74 -5.61 -1.52 5.26
CA ALA A 74 -4.85 -2.75 5.20
C ALA A 74 -3.75 -2.62 4.14
N LEU A 75 -2.51 -2.65 4.59
CA LEU A 75 -1.31 -2.57 3.79
C LEU A 75 -0.75 -3.98 3.53
N PRO A 76 -0.21 -4.26 2.33
CA PRO A 76 0.47 -5.53 2.08
C PRO A 76 1.80 -5.60 2.84
N LEU A 77 2.31 -6.80 3.09
CA LEU A 77 3.62 -6.96 3.71
C LEU A 77 4.74 -6.61 2.73
N LEU A 78 5.89 -6.16 3.26
CA LEU A 78 7.06 -5.79 2.45
C LEU A 78 7.53 -6.94 1.53
N VAL A 79 7.47 -8.18 2.02
CA VAL A 79 7.81 -9.37 1.22
C VAL A 79 6.90 -9.54 0.01
N ASP A 80 5.60 -9.28 0.15
CA ASP A 80 4.64 -9.37 -0.95
C ASP A 80 4.84 -8.21 -1.93
N ILE A 81 5.12 -7.00 -1.42
CA ILE A 81 5.45 -5.82 -2.23
C ILE A 81 6.68 -6.09 -3.10
N GLN A 82 7.74 -6.66 -2.52
CA GLN A 82 8.97 -7.01 -3.23
C GLN A 82 8.73 -8.11 -4.28
N ALA A 83 7.97 -9.15 -3.93
CA ALA A 83 7.62 -10.20 -4.88
C ALA A 83 6.85 -9.66 -6.09
N LEU A 84 5.85 -8.81 -5.84
CA LEU A 84 5.09 -8.12 -6.90
C LEU A 84 5.97 -7.15 -7.70
N LYS A 85 6.87 -6.41 -7.04
CA LYS A 85 7.79 -5.49 -7.72
C LYS A 85 8.70 -6.26 -8.67
N ASN A 86 9.29 -7.37 -8.23
CA ASN A 86 10.12 -8.23 -9.07
C ASN A 86 9.32 -8.82 -10.25
N THR A 87 8.04 -9.15 -10.04
CA THR A 87 7.19 -9.75 -11.08
C THR A 87 6.75 -8.73 -12.15
N TYR A 88 6.41 -7.51 -11.76
CA TYR A 88 5.76 -6.51 -12.64
C TYR A 88 6.67 -5.36 -13.08
N LEU A 89 7.70 -5.06 -12.31
CA LEU A 89 8.64 -3.98 -12.59
C LEU A 89 10.04 -4.51 -12.98
N GLY A 90 10.33 -5.79 -12.69
CA GLY A 90 11.54 -6.48 -13.13
C GLY A 90 12.82 -6.00 -12.44
N GLY A 91 13.68 -6.95 -12.08
CA GLY A 91 15.09 -6.69 -11.79
C GLY A 91 15.89 -6.45 -13.06
#